data_AF-A0A8T2ZNI0-F1
#
_entry.id   AF-A0A8T2ZNI0-F1
#
_cell.length_a   1.000
_cell.length_b   1.000
_cell.length_c   1.000
_cell.angle_alpha   90.00
_cell.angle_beta   90.00
_cell.angle_gamma   90.00
#
_symmetry.space_group_name_H-M   'P 1'
#
loop_
_entity.id
_entity.type
_entity.pdbx_description
1 polymer ?
#
loop_
_entity_poly.entity_id
_entity_poly.type
_entity_poly.pdbx_seq_one_letter_code
_entity_poly.pdbx_strand_id
1 'polypeptide(L)'
;MGGELRYEISQNAYIKLVLHSLKHKTSAVNGVFVGSSCDDVVQIIDSVPLFHNHLGLLPPLEISLIMIEEYYGARGLGIVGYFHANERSDDVELGNVAKNIGDHIYRYFPQAAILLITKSLKLCQRGKIGSLLCRLVALSYPGCIIWKTFMN
;
A
#
# COMPACT_ATOMS: atom_id res chain seq x y z
N MET A 1 16.50 20.76 1.97
CA MET A 1 17.31 19.55 2.17
C MET A 1 16.39 18.36 2.00
N GLY A 2 16.33 17.78 0.80
CA GLY A 2 15.47 16.62 0.55
C GLY A 2 16.19 15.35 0.97
N GLY A 3 15.98 14.91 2.20
CA GLY A 3 16.43 13.59 2.63
C GLY A 3 15.75 12.52 1.78
N GLU A 4 16.52 11.57 1.26
CA GLU A 4 15.95 10.44 0.52
C GLU A 4 15.26 9.50 1.51
N LEU A 5 13.93 9.61 1.63
CA LEU A 5 13.12 8.70 2.44
C LEU A 5 13.24 7.28 1.88
N ARG A 6 13.66 6.33 2.72
CA ARG A 6 13.76 4.91 2.36
C ARG A 6 12.59 4.15 2.95
N TYR A 7 12.04 3.22 2.18
CA TYR A 7 10.92 2.38 2.61
C TYR A 7 11.38 0.92 2.58
N GLU A 8 11.23 0.23 3.69
CA GLU A 8 11.57 -1.18 3.84
C GLU A 8 10.31 -1.97 4.13
N ILE A 9 9.97 -2.94 3.27
CA ILE A 9 8.76 -3.75 3.42
C ILE A 9 9.15 -5.14 3.92
N SER A 10 8.57 -5.56 5.04
CA SER A 10 8.74 -6.91 5.55
C SER A 10 8.15 -7.95 4.61
N GLN A 11 8.72 -9.16 4.63
CA GLN A 11 8.20 -10.26 3.82
C GLN A 11 6.73 -10.57 4.12
N ASN A 12 6.30 -10.45 5.39
CA ASN A 12 4.92 -10.69 5.79
C ASN A 12 3.95 -9.67 5.19
N ALA A 13 4.31 -8.39 5.23
CA ALA A 13 3.54 -7.32 4.61
C ALA A 13 3.43 -7.54 3.09
N TYR A 14 4.55 -7.89 2.45
CA TYR A 14 4.58 -8.15 1.01
C TYR A 14 3.70 -9.34 0.61
N ILE A 15 3.79 -10.46 1.34
CA ILE A 15 3.00 -11.67 1.04
C ILE A 15 1.50 -11.39 1.21
N LYS A 16 1.07 -10.75 2.30
CA LYS A 16 -0.35 -10.42 2.53
C LYS A 16 -0.90 -9.52 1.43
N LEU A 17 -0.14 -8.50 1.04
CA LEU A 17 -0.47 -7.60 -0.05
C LEU A 17 -0.63 -8.33 -1.39
N VAL A 18 0.32 -9.19 -1.75
CA VAL A 18 0.29 -9.95 -3.00
C VAL A 18 -0.86 -10.94 -3.00
N LEU A 19 -1.06 -11.68 -1.90
CA LEU A 19 -2.14 -12.65 -1.77
C LEU A 19 -3.52 -12.01 -1.85
N HIS A 20 -3.73 -10.85 -1.19
CA HIS A 20 -5.01 -10.13 -1.28
C HIS A 20 -5.31 -9.69 -2.72
N SER A 21 -4.30 -9.16 -3.41
CA SER A 21 -4.41 -8.73 -4.81
C SER A 21 -4.70 -9.90 -5.75
N LEU A 22 -4.09 -11.06 -5.52
CA LEU A 22 -4.28 -12.27 -6.32
C LEU A 22 -5.58 -13.02 -6.02
N LYS A 23 -6.06 -12.96 -4.78
CA LYS A 23 -7.35 -13.53 -4.37
C LYS A 23 -8.51 -12.84 -5.08
N HIS A 24 -8.40 -11.54 -5.30
CA HIS A 24 -9.43 -10.71 -5.95
C HIS A 24 -8.91 -10.11 -7.27
N LYS A 25 -8.75 -10.96 -8.28
CA LYS A 25 -8.17 -10.55 -9.58
C LYS A 25 -9.01 -9.50 -10.32
N THR A 26 -10.33 -9.67 -10.31
CA THR A 26 -11.27 -8.87 -11.10
C THR A 26 -11.87 -7.68 -10.34
N SER A 27 -11.54 -7.50 -9.06
CA SER A 27 -12.14 -6.46 -8.21
C SER A 27 -11.06 -5.59 -7.63
N ALA A 28 -11.27 -4.27 -7.56
CA ALA A 28 -10.32 -3.39 -6.91
C ALA A 28 -10.13 -3.78 -5.43
N VAL A 29 -8.90 -3.73 -4.93
CA VAL A 29 -8.58 -4.03 -3.53
C VAL A 29 -7.84 -2.88 -2.88
N ASN A 30 -7.99 -2.75 -1.56
CA ASN A 30 -7.21 -1.81 -0.79
C ASN A 30 -6.76 -2.38 0.56
N GLY A 31 -5.84 -1.65 1.19
CA GLY A 31 -5.42 -1.91 2.55
C GLY A 31 -4.42 -0.88 3.03
N VAL A 32 -3.99 -1.02 4.27
CA VAL A 32 -3.04 -0.11 4.91
C VAL A 32 -1.75 -0.82 5.28
N PHE A 33 -0.67 -0.04 5.34
CA PHE A 33 0.61 -0.47 5.86
C PHE A 33 0.76 -0.05 7.30
N VAL A 34 1.29 -0.96 8.10
CA VAL A 34 1.54 -0.75 9.52
C VAL A 34 3.03 -0.91 9.80
N GLY A 35 3.56 0.00 10.59
CA GLY A 35 4.99 0.12 10.77
C GLY A 35 5.40 1.23 11.72
N SER A 36 6.66 1.61 11.64
CA SER A 36 7.24 2.73 12.36
C SER A 36 8.24 3.46 11.46
N SER A 37 8.53 4.72 11.76
CA SER A 37 9.65 5.45 11.16
C SER A 37 10.80 5.62 12.14
N CYS A 38 12.02 5.47 11.65
CA CYS A 38 13.25 5.70 12.38
C CYS A 38 14.27 6.29 11.41
N ASP A 39 14.83 7.47 11.73
CA ASP A 39 15.95 8.10 11.04
C ASP A 39 15.85 8.06 9.49
N ASP A 40 14.76 8.61 8.95
CA ASP A 40 14.41 8.68 7.52
C ASP A 40 14.12 7.34 6.82
N VAL A 41 14.07 6.24 7.56
CA VAL A 41 13.60 4.94 7.09
C VAL A 41 12.21 4.65 7.65
N VAL A 42 11.26 4.38 6.76
CA VAL A 42 9.93 3.90 7.11
C VAL A 42 9.92 2.38 6.98
N GLN A 43 9.83 1.70 8.13
CA GLN A 43 9.78 0.25 8.20
C GLN A 43 8.32 -0.21 8.20
N ILE A 44 7.91 -0.87 7.12
CA ILE A 44 6.60 -1.49 6.96
C ILE A 44 6.70 -2.93 7.49
N ILE A 45 6.19 -3.13 8.70
CA ILE A 45 6.27 -4.40 9.42
C ILE A 45 5.15 -5.34 9.01
N ASP A 46 3.95 -4.80 8.77
CA ASP A 46 2.79 -5.59 8.37
C ASP A 46 1.90 -4.82 7.38
N SER A 47 1.03 -5.55 6.68
CA SER A 47 -0.02 -4.95 5.86
C SER A 47 -1.38 -5.51 6.27
N VAL A 48 -2.39 -4.66 6.37
CA VAL A 48 -3.76 -5.04 6.70
C VAL A 48 -4.62 -4.84 5.46
N PRO A 49 -5.01 -5.94 4.77
CA PRO A 49 -6.01 -5.88 3.72
C PRO A 49 -7.35 -5.43 4.28
N LEU A 50 -8.00 -4.46 3.63
CA LEU A 50 -9.27 -3.90 4.08
C LEU A 50 -10.43 -4.46 3.25
N PHE A 51 -10.59 -3.96 2.02
CA PHE A 51 -11.75 -4.24 1.20
C PHE A 51 -11.36 -4.78 -0.18
N HIS A 52 -12.34 -5.42 -0.81
CA HIS A 52 -12.25 -6.01 -2.15
C HIS A 52 -13.51 -5.74 -3.00
N ASN A 53 -14.42 -4.92 -2.47
CA ASN A 53 -15.61 -4.39 -3.15
C ASN A 53 -16.04 -3.12 -2.39
N HIS A 54 -16.70 -2.16 -3.06
CA HIS A 54 -17.18 -0.90 -2.44
C HIS A 54 -16.13 -0.09 -1.64
N LEU A 55 -14.94 0.11 -2.21
CA LEU A 55 -13.77 0.73 -1.55
C LEU A 55 -13.97 2.16 -1.03
N GLY A 56 -15.07 2.82 -1.39
CA GLY A 56 -15.36 4.23 -1.07
C GLY A 56 -16.43 4.44 0.00
N LEU A 57 -16.88 3.40 0.69
CA LEU A 57 -17.80 3.58 1.82
C LEU A 57 -17.02 4.07 3.04
N LEU A 58 -17.28 5.33 3.44
CA LEU A 58 -16.61 5.96 4.58
C LEU A 58 -16.83 5.22 5.90
N PRO A 59 -18.05 4.79 6.29
CA PRO A 59 -18.25 4.24 7.64
C PRO A 59 -17.44 2.96 7.91
N PRO A 60 -17.42 1.95 7.01
CA PRO A 60 -16.57 0.77 7.20
C PRO A 60 -15.07 1.11 7.23
N LEU A 61 -14.64 2.07 6.41
CA LEU A 61 -13.24 2.50 6.36
C LEU A 61 -12.81 3.14 7.69
N GLU A 62 -13.58 4.11 8.19
CA GLU A 62 -13.30 4.80 9.45
C GLU A 62 -13.19 3.83 10.62
N ILE A 63 -14.18 2.92 10.74
CA ILE A 63 -14.16 1.90 11.80
C ILE A 63 -12.92 1.00 11.66
N SER A 64 -12.57 0.59 10.44
CA SER A 64 -11.40 -0.26 10.22
C SER A 64 -10.10 0.44 10.60
N LEU A 65 -9.94 1.72 10.26
CA LEU A 65 -8.76 2.50 10.62
C LEU A 65 -8.64 2.67 12.14
N ILE A 66 -9.74 2.97 12.83
CA ILE A 66 -9.79 3.06 14.30
C ILE A 66 -9.38 1.73 14.95
N MET A 67 -9.92 0.61 14.46
CA MET A 67 -9.58 -0.72 14.99
C MET A 67 -8.09 -1.07 14.80
N ILE A 68 -7.53 -0.70 13.65
CA ILE A 68 -6.11 -0.92 13.35
C ILE A 68 -5.24 -0.05 14.25
N GLU A 69 -5.59 1.22 14.42
CA GLU A 69 -4.87 2.16 15.27
C GLU A 69 -4.86 1.69 16.73
N GLU A 70 -5.99 1.26 17.28
CA GLU A 70 -6.07 0.72 18.64
C GLU A 70 -5.20 -0.54 18.81
N TYR A 71 -5.34 -1.50 17.89
CA TYR A 71 -4.68 -2.81 17.99
C TYR A 71 -3.15 -2.73 17.79
N TYR A 72 -2.70 -1.93 16.83
CA TYR A 72 -1.26 -1.78 16.53
C TYR A 72 -0.60 -0.67 17.35
N GLY A 73 -1.36 0.36 17.73
CA GLY A 73 -0.92 1.43 18.63
C GLY A 73 -0.52 0.90 20.00
N ALA A 74 -1.26 -0.08 20.53
CA ALA A 74 -0.88 -0.81 21.75
C ALA A 74 0.50 -1.52 21.66
N ARG A 75 1.03 -1.71 20.45
CA ARG A 75 2.35 -2.32 20.18
C ARG A 75 3.40 -1.30 19.71
N GLY A 76 3.08 -0.01 19.78
CA GLY A 76 3.97 1.06 19.30
C GLY A 76 4.08 1.15 17.78
N LEU A 77 3.12 0.59 17.05
CA LEU A 77 3.08 0.62 15.58
C LEU A 77 1.95 1.52 15.09
N GLY A 78 2.20 2.25 14.02
CA GLY A 78 1.24 3.16 13.41
C GLY A 78 0.95 2.83 11.96
N ILE A 79 -0.06 3.50 11.40
CA ILE A 79 -0.36 3.43 9.98
C ILE A 79 0.66 4.29 9.24
N VAL A 80 1.50 3.66 8.41
CA VAL A 80 2.60 4.31 7.69
C VAL A 80 2.34 4.41 6.18
N GLY A 81 1.18 3.95 5.73
CA GLY A 81 0.84 4.02 4.31
C GLY A 81 -0.44 3.30 3.92
N TYR A 82 -0.71 3.34 2.62
CA TYR A 82 -1.90 2.76 2.00
C TYR A 82 -1.52 2.08 0.69
N PHE A 83 -2.11 0.92 0.41
CA PHE A 83 -1.99 0.29 -0.88
C PHE A 83 -3.35 0.13 -1.55
N HIS A 84 -3.32 0.21 -2.87
CA HIS A 84 -4.47 0.07 -3.73
C HIS A 84 -4.09 -0.79 -4.93
N ALA A 85 -4.99 -1.65 -5.38
CA ALA A 85 -4.85 -2.32 -6.66
C ALA A 85 -6.15 -2.16 -7.44
N ASN A 86 -6.04 -1.56 -8.61
CA ASN A 86 -7.18 -1.34 -9.50
C ASN A 86 -7.78 -2.69 -9.97
N GLU A 87 -9.02 -2.65 -10.43
CA GLU A 87 -9.67 -3.79 -11.10
C GLU A 87 -8.99 -4.11 -12.43
N ARG A 88 -8.58 -3.07 -13.15
CA ARG A 88 -7.93 -3.11 -14.45
C ARG A 88 -6.42 -3.11 -14.28
N SER A 89 -5.74 -4.04 -14.94
CA SER A 89 -4.28 -4.17 -14.88
C SER A 89 -3.54 -3.14 -15.73
N ASP A 90 -4.22 -2.54 -16.69
CA ASP A 90 -3.74 -1.46 -17.56
C ASP A 90 -3.93 -0.08 -16.94
N ASP A 91 -4.78 0.04 -15.91
CA ASP A 91 -5.00 1.29 -15.18
C ASP A 91 -3.89 1.52 -14.15
N VAL A 92 -3.01 2.47 -14.47
CA VAL A 92 -1.88 2.89 -13.64
C VAL A 92 -2.14 4.17 -12.86
N GLU A 93 -3.39 4.65 -12.87
CA GLU A 93 -3.79 5.85 -12.14
C GLU A 93 -4.44 5.49 -10.80
N LEU A 94 -4.19 6.33 -9.79
CA LEU A 94 -4.90 6.24 -8.52
C LEU A 94 -6.26 6.92 -8.65
N GLY A 95 -7.33 6.19 -8.35
CA GLY A 95 -8.67 6.75 -8.25
C GLY A 95 -8.79 7.81 -7.14
N ASN A 96 -9.77 8.71 -7.26
CA ASN A 96 -9.98 9.83 -6.33
C ASN A 96 -10.14 9.37 -4.87
N VAL A 97 -10.80 8.23 -4.64
CA VAL A 97 -10.96 7.66 -3.30
C VAL A 97 -9.60 7.30 -2.70
N ALA A 98 -8.73 6.63 -3.45
CA ALA A 98 -7.39 6.27 -3.00
C ALA A 98 -6.53 7.51 -2.71
N LYS A 99 -6.65 8.56 -3.53
CA LYS A 99 -5.99 9.85 -3.31
C LYS A 99 -6.47 10.52 -2.03
N ASN A 100 -7.78 10.61 -1.82
CA ASN A 100 -8.37 11.22 -0.62
C ASN A 100 -7.96 10.48 0.68
N ILE A 101 -7.91 9.15 0.64
CA ILE A 101 -7.44 8.34 1.78
C ILE A 101 -5.96 8.59 2.03
N GLY A 102 -5.16 8.60 0.96
CA GLY A 102 -3.73 8.91 1.02
C GLY A 102 -3.46 10.29 1.63
N ASP A 103 -4.16 11.32 1.16
CA ASP A 103 -4.08 12.68 1.68
C ASP A 103 -4.49 12.75 3.16
N HIS A 104 -5.50 11.96 3.56
CA HIS A 104 -5.91 11.88 4.96
C HIS A 104 -4.79 11.28 5.82
N ILE A 105 -4.21 10.14 5.42
CA ILE A 105 -3.11 9.50 6.16
C ILE A 105 -1.88 10.42 6.21
N TYR A 106 -1.57 11.12 5.12
CA TYR A 106 -0.44 12.06 5.05
C TYR A 106 -0.53 13.19 6.08
N ARG A 107 -1.74 13.68 6.41
CA ARG A 107 -1.93 14.72 7.44
C ARG A 107 -1.49 14.26 8.83
N TYR A 108 -1.61 12.96 9.13
CA TYR A 108 -1.18 12.39 10.41
C TYR A 108 0.25 11.87 10.35
N PHE A 109 0.66 11.35 9.20
CA PHE A 109 1.99 10.80 8.98
C PHE A 109 2.60 11.36 7.67
N PRO A 110 3.40 12.44 7.74
CA PRO A 110 3.95 13.11 6.56
C PRO A 110 4.90 12.26 5.69
N GLN A 111 5.31 11.10 6.19
CA GLN A 111 6.14 10.13 5.46
C GLN A 111 5.31 8.96 4.91
N ALA A 112 3.99 9.13 4.78
CA ALA A 112 3.09 8.06 4.36
C ALA A 112 3.38 7.61 2.93
N ALA A 113 3.59 6.31 2.75
CA ALA A 113 3.69 5.71 1.43
C ALA A 113 2.30 5.38 0.89
N ILE A 114 2.02 5.78 -0.35
CA ILE A 114 0.92 5.21 -1.12
C ILE A 114 1.53 4.20 -2.09
N LEU A 115 0.85 3.08 -2.36
CA LEU A 115 1.31 2.06 -3.28
C LEU A 115 0.19 1.63 -4.23
N LEU A 116 0.37 1.86 -5.53
CA LEU A 116 -0.52 1.33 -6.55
C LEU A 116 0.02 0.01 -7.13
N ILE A 117 -0.66 -1.10 -6.87
CA ILE A 117 -0.26 -2.43 -7.33
C ILE A 117 -0.90 -2.72 -8.68
N THR A 118 -0.06 -3.03 -9.67
CA THR A 118 -0.52 -3.53 -10.97
C THR A 118 -0.72 -5.04 -10.93
N LYS A 119 -1.95 -5.51 -11.16
CA LYS A 119 -2.27 -6.95 -11.23
C LYS A 119 -1.90 -7.55 -12.58
N SER A 120 -0.65 -7.43 -13.01
CA SER A 120 -0.19 -8.14 -14.20
C SER A 120 0.33 -9.52 -13.82
N LEU A 121 -0.40 -10.57 -14.20
CA LEU A 121 0.11 -11.93 -14.19
C LEU A 121 1.04 -12.10 -15.38
N LYS A 122 2.26 -11.56 -15.30
CA LYS A 122 3.30 -12.02 -16.23
C LYS A 122 3.81 -13.36 -15.71
N LEU A 123 3.36 -14.45 -16.33
CA LEU A 123 3.99 -15.75 -16.23
C LEU A 123 5.46 -15.59 -16.64
N CYS A 124 6.35 -15.54 -15.66
CA CYS A 124 7.77 -15.68 -15.93
C CYS A 124 7.96 -17.10 -16.48
N GLN A 125 8.23 -17.23 -17.79
CA GLN A 125 8.59 -18.50 -18.40
C GLN A 125 9.99 -18.93 -17.95
N ARG A 126 10.12 -19.37 -16.69
CA ARG A 126 11.21 -20.23 -16.19
C ARG A 126 11.05 -20.49 -14.70
N GLY A 127 10.28 -21.51 -14.33
CA GLY A 127 10.39 -22.25 -13.06
C GLY A 127 10.39 -21.47 -11.73
N LYS A 128 10.13 -20.16 -11.74
CA LYS A 128 10.03 -19.29 -10.58
C LYS A 128 8.59 -18.81 -10.51
N ILE A 129 7.96 -19.06 -9.36
CA ILE A 129 6.60 -18.65 -9.00
C ILE A 129 6.36 -17.22 -9.54
N GLY A 130 5.29 -17.06 -10.32
CA GLY A 130 5.04 -15.86 -11.12
C GLY A 130 5.28 -14.58 -10.32
N SER A 131 6.25 -13.77 -10.77
CA SER A 131 6.55 -12.48 -10.17
C SER A 131 5.36 -11.54 -10.40
N LEU A 132 4.61 -11.22 -9.35
CA LEU A 132 3.70 -10.10 -9.40
C LEU A 132 4.55 -8.83 -9.55
N LEU A 133 4.42 -8.13 -10.68
CA LEU A 133 5.05 -6.83 -10.87
C LEU A 133 4.30 -5.81 -10.01
N CYS A 134 4.68 -5.72 -8.73
CA CYS A 134 4.31 -4.60 -7.86
C CYS A 134 5.07 -3.37 -8.34
N ARG A 135 4.45 -2.57 -9.21
CA ARG A 135 4.95 -1.24 -9.50
C ARG A 135 4.77 -0.41 -8.23
N LEU A 136 5.85 0.11 -7.65
CA LEU A 136 5.73 0.97 -6.47
C LEU A 136 5.56 2.41 -6.92
N VAL A 137 4.38 2.98 -6.69
CA VAL A 137 4.15 4.42 -6.85
C VAL A 137 4.27 5.06 -5.48
N ALA A 138 5.49 5.19 -4.97
CA ALA A 138 5.73 5.98 -3.76
C ALA A 138 5.45 7.45 -4.08
N LEU A 139 4.27 7.92 -3.67
CA LEU A 139 3.98 9.35 -3.66
C LEU A 139 4.68 9.96 -2.44
N SER A 140 5.88 10.50 -2.65
CA SER A 140 6.41 11.49 -1.72
C SER A 140 5.68 12.80 -2.02
N TYR A 141 4.60 13.07 -1.31
CA TYR A 141 3.89 14.35 -1.42
C TYR A 141 4.84 15.51 -1.00
N PRO A 142 4.75 16.70 -1.62
CA PRO A 142 3.66 17.17 -2.47
C PRO A 142 3.99 17.01 -3.96
N GLY A 143 3.33 16.08 -4.65
CA GLY A 143 3.33 16.03 -6.11
C GLY A 143 4.57 15.44 -6.81
N CYS A 144 5.54 14.86 -6.09
CA CYS A 144 6.63 14.14 -6.75
C CYS A 144 6.27 12.64 -6.87
N ILE A 145 5.80 12.25 -8.05
CA ILE A 145 5.64 10.83 -8.42
C ILE A 145 7.03 10.26 -8.67
N ILE A 146 7.61 9.57 -7.69
CA ILE A 146 8.86 8.84 -7.88
C ILE A 146 8.50 7.42 -8.32
N TRP A 147 8.67 7.12 -9.60
CA TRP A 147 8.52 5.77 -10.14
C TRP A 147 9.70 4.91 -9.68
N LYS A 148 9.55 4.09 -8.63
CA LYS A 148 10.52 3.03 -8.29
C LYS A 148 9.92 1.66 -8.62
N THR A 149 10.50 0.97 -9.60
CA THR A 149 10.15 -0.42 -9.87
C THR A 149 10.95 -1.29 -8.92
N PHE A 150 10.29 -1.95 -7.97
CA PHE A 150 10.93 -3.02 -7.20
C PHE A 150 10.87 -4.30 -8.03
N MET A 151 12.01 -4.69 -8.58
CA MET A 151 12.27 -6.10 -8.89
C MET A 151 13.04 -6.66 -7.69
N ASN A 152 12.54 -7.76 -7.12
CA ASN A 152 13.33 -8.54 -6.19
C ASN A 152 14.44 -9.28 -6.96
#